data_AF-A0A508SY50-F1
#
_entry.id   AF-A0A508SY50-F1
#
_cell.length_a   1.000
_cell.length_b   1.000
_cell.length_c   1.000
_cell.angle_alpha   90.00
_cell.angle_beta   90.00
_cell.angle_gamma   90.00
#
_symmetry.space_group_name_H-M   'P 1'
#
loop_
_entity.id
_entity.type
_entity.pdbx_description
1 polymer ?
#
loop_
_entity_poly.entity_id
_entity_poly.type
_entity_poly.pdbx_seq_one_letter_code
_entity_poly.pdbx_strand_id
1 'polypeptide(L)'
;MDRLRQRADFLAVASGARANTAGFVLQGRRRDDDGPVRIGFTVTKKNGTATERNRIRRRLRELVKRVDPVSMRPQHDYVLVGRRDALTRDFATMLDDLRSALRRLDRPAPNKSRA
;
A
#
# COMPACT_ATOMS: atom_id res chain seq x y z
N MET A 1 -2.59 5.84 13.60
CA MET A 1 -2.41 5.53 12.17
C MET A 1 -3.52 6.23 11.44
N ASP A 2 -3.15 7.13 10.54
CA ASP A 2 -4.07 8.09 9.97
C ASP A 2 -4.40 7.72 8.53
N ARG A 3 -5.48 8.31 8.01
CA ARG A 3 -5.89 8.09 6.63
C ARG A 3 -5.30 9.16 5.73
N LEU A 4 -4.64 8.75 4.64
CA LEU A 4 -4.21 9.65 3.57
C LEU A 4 -5.45 10.14 2.79
N ARG A 5 -5.61 11.47 2.66
CA ARG A 5 -6.80 12.08 2.04
C ARG A 5 -6.49 12.99 0.86
N GLN A 6 -5.39 13.74 0.91
CA GLN A 6 -5.11 14.76 -0.09
C GLN A 6 -4.53 14.17 -1.37
N ARG A 7 -5.03 14.61 -2.52
CA ARG A 7 -4.56 14.12 -3.83
C ARG A 7 -3.04 14.31 -4.03
N ALA A 8 -2.49 15.44 -3.59
CA ALA A 8 -1.07 15.73 -3.68
C ALA A 8 -0.23 14.66 -2.97
N ASP A 9 -0.65 14.23 -1.79
CA ASP A 9 0.00 13.15 -1.05
C ASP A 9 -0.03 11.82 -1.83
N PHE A 10 -1.16 11.45 -2.41
CA PHE A 10 -1.26 10.24 -3.23
C PHE A 10 -0.30 10.26 -4.44
N LEU A 11 -0.15 11.42 -5.09
CA LEU A 11 0.77 11.58 -6.20
C LEU A 11 2.24 11.49 -5.73
N ALA A 12 2.57 12.10 -4.60
CA ALA A 12 3.90 12.04 -4.02
C ALA A 12 4.29 10.62 -3.56
N VAL A 13 3.35 9.83 -3.03
CA VAL A 13 3.60 8.41 -2.71
C VAL A 13 3.79 7.59 -3.98
N ALA A 14 3.07 7.92 -5.06
CA ALA A 14 3.14 7.17 -6.30
C ALA A 14 4.51 7.27 -7.01
N SER A 15 5.28 8.34 -6.77
CA SER A 15 6.66 8.49 -7.25
C SER A 15 7.71 7.86 -6.32
N GLY A 16 7.30 7.39 -5.14
CA GLY A 16 8.18 6.77 -4.16
C GLY A 16 8.54 5.31 -4.44
N ALA A 17 9.04 4.64 -3.39
CA ALA A 17 9.40 3.24 -3.46
C ALA A 17 8.16 2.36 -3.64
N ARG A 18 8.29 1.24 -4.36
CA ARG A 18 7.18 0.33 -4.66
C ARG A 18 7.56 -1.13 -4.55
N ALA A 19 6.65 -1.92 -4.01
CA ALA A 19 6.71 -3.38 -3.96
C ALA A 19 5.48 -3.98 -4.64
N ASN A 20 5.71 -4.76 -5.70
CA ASN A 20 4.64 -5.43 -6.43
C ASN A 20 4.28 -6.75 -5.75
N THR A 21 2.98 -7.02 -5.60
CA THR A 21 2.42 -8.31 -5.20
C THR A 21 1.36 -8.72 -6.23
N ALA A 22 0.84 -9.94 -6.13
CA ALA A 22 -0.23 -10.39 -7.03
C ALA A 22 -1.53 -9.60 -6.79
N GLY A 23 -1.96 -9.50 -5.52
CA GLY A 23 -3.21 -8.83 -5.15
C GLY A 23 -3.16 -7.30 -5.13
N PHE A 24 -1.98 -6.70 -5.00
CA PHE A 24 -1.84 -5.24 -4.89
C PHE A 24 -0.43 -4.75 -5.24
N VAL A 25 -0.25 -3.44 -5.24
CA VAL A 25 1.07 -2.81 -5.18
C VAL A 25 1.11 -1.98 -3.90
N LEU A 26 2.16 -2.15 -3.12
CA LEU A 26 2.44 -1.27 -1.99
C LEU A 26 3.38 -0.17 -2.46
N GLN A 27 2.97 1.08 -2.30
CA GLN A 27 3.80 2.25 -2.53
C GLN A 27 4.10 2.91 -1.18
N GLY A 28 5.31 3.42 -1.02
CA GLY A 28 5.78 4.03 0.22
C GLY A 28 6.62 5.26 -0.05
N ARG A 29 6.45 6.28 0.78
CA ARG A 29 7.27 7.49 0.80
C ARG A 29 7.55 7.89 2.24
N ARG A 30 8.82 8.20 2.54
CA ARG A 30 9.21 8.89 3.77
C ARG A 30 8.80 10.36 3.66
N ARG A 31 8.26 10.90 4.74
CA ARG A 31 7.98 12.32 4.90
C ARG A 31 9.06 12.97 5.77
N ASP A 32 9.20 14.26 5.59
CA ASP A 32 10.12 15.11 6.37
C ASP A 32 9.39 15.77 7.56
N ASP A 33 8.31 15.15 8.03
CA ASP A 33 7.55 15.57 9.21
C ASP A 33 7.59 14.49 10.30
N ASP A 34 7.27 14.86 11.54
CA ASP A 34 7.17 13.94 12.67
C ASP A 34 5.79 13.30 12.81
N GLY A 35 5.04 13.23 11.72
CA GLY A 35 3.66 12.77 11.73
C GLY A 35 3.51 11.25 11.89
N PRO A 36 2.31 10.79 12.32
CA PRO A 36 2.00 9.36 12.40
C PRO A 36 1.95 8.73 11.01
N VAL A 37 2.05 7.40 10.92
CA VAL A 37 1.88 6.68 9.64
C VAL A 37 0.54 7.01 9.01
N ARG A 38 0.53 7.35 7.70
CA ARG A 38 -0.69 7.60 6.93
C ARG A 38 -0.89 6.53 5.87
N ILE A 39 -2.13 6.07 5.69
CA ILE A 39 -2.47 5.01 4.72
C ILE A 39 -3.56 5.44 3.76
N GLY A 40 -3.28 5.25 2.46
CA GLY A 40 -4.20 5.41 1.35
C GLY A 40 -4.54 4.09 0.68
N PHE A 41 -5.71 4.05 0.02
CA PHE A 41 -6.14 2.90 -0.77
C PHE A 41 -6.63 3.37 -2.14
N THR A 42 -6.08 2.79 -3.19
CA THR A 42 -6.46 3.10 -4.58
C THR A 42 -6.94 1.81 -5.25
N VAL A 43 -8.10 1.85 -5.90
CA VAL A 43 -8.58 0.75 -6.74
C VAL A 43 -9.11 1.34 -8.05
N THR A 44 -8.41 1.08 -9.14
CA THR A 44 -8.70 1.64 -10.46
C THR A 44 -9.96 1.03 -11.09
N LYS A 45 -10.64 1.78 -11.98
CA LYS A 45 -11.85 1.32 -12.70
C LYS A 45 -11.61 0.02 -13.49
N LYS A 46 -10.39 -0.20 -13.99
CA LYS A 46 -10.01 -1.44 -14.71
C LYS A 46 -10.08 -2.72 -13.86
N ASN A 47 -10.14 -2.61 -12.53
CA ASN A 47 -10.22 -3.77 -11.63
C ASN A 47 -11.65 -4.28 -11.41
N GLY A 48 -12.61 -3.83 -12.21
CA GLY A 48 -13.98 -4.34 -12.22
C GLY A 48 -15.04 -3.32 -11.80
N THR A 49 -16.23 -3.84 -11.57
CA THR A 49 -17.44 -3.14 -11.15
C THR A 49 -17.26 -2.39 -9.82
N ALA A 50 -18.20 -1.51 -9.47
CA ALA A 50 -18.17 -0.81 -8.18
C ALA A 50 -18.14 -1.79 -6.99
N THR A 51 -18.91 -2.87 -7.06
CA THR A 51 -18.97 -3.92 -6.03
C THR A 51 -17.64 -4.65 -5.89
N GLU A 52 -17.03 -5.07 -7.00
CA GLU A 52 -15.71 -5.69 -7.00
C GLU A 52 -14.65 -4.76 -6.41
N ARG A 53 -14.61 -3.49 -6.82
CA ARG A 53 -13.67 -2.50 -6.28
C ARG A 53 -13.88 -2.26 -4.79
N ASN A 54 -15.13 -2.22 -4.32
CA ASN A 54 -15.45 -2.08 -2.90
C ASN A 54 -15.01 -3.31 -2.10
N ARG A 55 -15.18 -4.51 -2.67
CA ARG A 55 -14.68 -5.76 -2.07
C ARG A 55 -13.16 -5.76 -1.97
N ILE A 56 -12.44 -5.39 -3.04
CA ILE A 56 -10.98 -5.23 -3.03
C ILE A 56 -10.57 -4.24 -1.93
N ARG A 57 -11.17 -3.04 -1.91
CA ARG A 57 -10.85 -2.01 -0.91
C ARG A 57 -11.09 -2.48 0.52
N ARG A 58 -12.19 -3.21 0.76
CA ARG A 58 -12.49 -3.82 2.07
C ARG A 58 -11.41 -4.83 2.46
N ARG A 59 -11.04 -5.75 1.56
CA ARG A 59 -9.99 -6.75 1.84
C ARG A 59 -8.65 -6.08 2.18
N LEU A 60 -8.24 -5.06 1.42
CA LEU A 60 -7.00 -4.33 1.70
C LEU A 60 -7.02 -3.60 3.06
N ARG A 61 -8.15 -3.01 3.45
CA ARG A 61 -8.31 -2.39 4.78
C ARG A 61 -8.15 -3.42 5.89
N GLU A 62 -8.74 -4.60 5.74
CA GLU A 62 -8.62 -5.67 6.73
C GLU A 62 -7.19 -6.21 6.82
N LEU A 63 -6.42 -6.25 5.72
CA LEU A 63 -4.99 -6.60 5.77
C LEU A 63 -4.21 -5.60 6.63
N VAL A 64 -4.42 -4.31 6.39
CA VAL A 64 -3.75 -3.24 7.14
C VAL A 64 -4.10 -3.28 8.62
N LYS A 65 -5.37 -3.55 8.97
CA LYS A 65 -5.80 -3.70 10.37
C LYS A 65 -5.15 -4.88 11.10
N ARG A 66 -4.78 -5.95 10.36
CA ARG A 66 -4.17 -7.16 10.92
C ARG A 66 -2.64 -7.13 10.92
N VAL A 67 -2.04 -6.15 10.26
CA VAL A 67 -0.60 -5.91 10.34
C VAL A 67 -0.28 -5.20 11.65
N ASP A 68 0.78 -5.67 12.31
CA ASP A 68 1.31 -5.02 13.51
C ASP A 68 1.80 -3.59 13.15
N PRO A 69 1.37 -2.54 13.87
CA PRO A 69 1.88 -1.18 13.71
C PRO A 69 3.41 -1.09 13.70
N VAL A 70 4.12 -1.97 14.42
CA VAL A 70 5.59 -2.03 14.45
C VAL A 70 6.19 -2.38 13.07
N SER A 71 5.43 -3.04 12.21
CA SER A 71 5.84 -3.33 10.83
C SER A 71 5.79 -2.11 9.91
N MET A 72 5.28 -0.96 10.38
CA MET A 72 5.20 0.27 9.61
C MET A 72 6.06 1.35 10.25
N ARG A 73 6.87 2.03 9.44
CA ARG A 73 7.74 3.08 9.96
C ARG A 73 6.95 4.35 10.27
N PRO A 74 7.24 5.03 11.39
CA PRO A 74 6.72 6.37 11.62
C PRO A 74 7.14 7.32 10.48
N GLN A 75 6.42 8.43 10.32
CA GLN A 75 6.74 9.44 9.28
C GLN A 75 6.66 8.91 7.84
N HIS A 76 5.94 7.81 7.60
CA HIS A 76 5.76 7.25 6.26
C HIS A 76 4.30 7.34 5.81
N ASP A 77 4.16 7.58 4.52
CA ASP A 77 2.91 7.41 3.79
C ASP A 77 2.96 6.11 3.00
N TYR A 78 1.92 5.29 3.16
CA TYR A 78 1.75 4.07 2.38
C TYR A 78 0.47 4.14 1.56
N VAL A 79 0.53 3.68 0.31
CA VAL A 79 -0.66 3.52 -0.54
C VAL A 79 -0.71 2.09 -1.05
N LEU A 80 -1.80 1.40 -0.75
CA LEU A 80 -2.10 0.10 -1.37
C LEU A 80 -2.94 0.33 -2.63
N VAL A 81 -2.36 -0.01 -3.78
CA VAL A 81 -3.05 -0.03 -5.07
C VAL A 81 -3.57 -1.43 -5.33
N GLY A 82 -4.87 -1.65 -5.12
CA GLY A 82 -5.50 -2.95 -5.32
C GLY A 82 -5.50 -3.39 -6.77
N ARG A 83 -5.32 -4.69 -7.01
CA ARG A 83 -5.47 -5.38 -8.30
C ARG A 83 -6.68 -6.30 -8.25
N ARG A 84 -7.15 -6.75 -9.42
CA ARG A 84 -8.32 -7.63 -9.51
C ARG A 84 -8.12 -8.95 -8.75
N ASP A 85 -6.90 -9.48 -8.77
CA ASP A 85 -6.51 -10.74 -8.10
C ASP A 85 -6.78 -10.74 -6.60
N ALA A 86 -6.87 -9.57 -5.95
CA ALA A 86 -7.25 -9.48 -4.54
C ALA A 86 -8.67 -9.99 -4.25
N LEU A 87 -9.53 -10.16 -5.27
CA LEU A 87 -10.88 -10.72 -5.10
C LEU A 87 -10.82 -12.20 -4.68
N THR A 88 -9.97 -12.97 -5.35
CA THR A 88 -9.92 -14.44 -5.27
C THR A 88 -8.71 -14.95 -4.50
N ARG A 89 -7.63 -14.18 -4.40
CA ARG A 89 -6.44 -14.58 -3.64
C ARG A 89 -6.78 -14.85 -2.17
N ASP A 90 -6.16 -15.87 -1.61
CA ASP A 90 -6.31 -16.21 -0.20
C ASP A 90 -5.92 -15.01 0.70
N PHE A 91 -6.65 -14.83 1.79
CA PHE A 91 -6.44 -13.68 2.68
C PHE A 91 -5.14 -13.82 3.47
N ALA A 92 -4.82 -15.00 4.00
CA ALA A 92 -3.60 -15.20 4.78
C ALA A 92 -2.36 -14.99 3.91
N THR A 93 -2.40 -15.51 2.69
CA THR A 93 -1.35 -15.27 1.68
C THR A 93 -1.16 -13.77 1.40
N MET A 94 -2.25 -13.00 1.26
CA MET A 94 -2.15 -11.55 1.07
C MET A 94 -1.59 -10.81 2.30
N LEU A 95 -1.81 -11.33 3.51
CA LEU A 95 -1.25 -10.76 4.73
C LEU A 95 0.26 -10.96 4.78
N ASP A 96 0.74 -12.13 4.39
CA ASP A 96 2.17 -12.41 4.29
C ASP A 96 2.82 -11.65 3.13
N ASP A 97 2.13 -11.50 1.99
CA ASP A 97 2.54 -10.62 0.89
C ASP A 97 2.72 -9.17 1.40
N LEU A 98 1.80 -8.66 2.26
CA LEU A 98 1.90 -7.31 2.82
C LEU A 98 3.10 -7.16 3.76
N ARG A 99 3.30 -8.12 4.67
CA ARG A 99 4.47 -8.14 5.56
C ARG A 99 5.77 -8.17 4.78
N SER A 100 5.84 -9.00 3.74
CA SER A 100 7.02 -9.06 2.86
C SER A 100 7.21 -7.77 2.07
N ALA A 101 6.13 -7.12 1.62
CA ALA A 101 6.20 -5.87 0.87
C ALA A 101 6.73 -4.73 1.75
N LEU A 102 6.27 -4.61 3.01
CA LEU A 102 6.77 -3.64 3.97
C LEU A 102 8.29 -3.80 4.19
N ARG A 103 8.75 -5.03 4.50
CA ARG A 103 10.18 -5.32 4.66
C ARG A 103 11.02 -4.98 3.42
N ARG A 104 10.46 -5.13 2.21
CA ARG A 104 11.15 -4.78 0.96
C ARG A 104 11.27 -3.27 0.78
N LEU A 105 10.26 -2.51 1.18
CA LEU A 105 10.31 -1.04 1.16
C LEU A 105 11.21 -0.48 2.25
N ASP A 106 11.38 -1.20 3.36
CA ASP A 106 12.28 -0.83 4.45
C ASP A 106 13.76 -0.95 4.09
N ARG A 107 14.10 -1.81 3.12
CA ARG A 107 15.46 -1.87 2.61
C ARG A 107 15.70 -0.63 1.76
N PRO A 108 16.76 0.16 2.01
CA PRO A 108 17.11 1.26 1.12
C PRO A 108 17.25 0.68 -0.28
N ALA A 109 16.40 1.15 -1.20
CA ALA A 109 16.48 0.72 -2.58
C ALA A 109 17.87 1.08 -3.10
N PRO A 110 18.62 0.16 -3.74
CA PRO A 110 19.78 0.56 -4.51
C PRO A 110 19.28 1.56 -5.54
N ASN A 111 19.88 2.75 -5.50
CA ASN A 111 19.51 3.93 -6.27
C ASN A 111 19.20 3.53 -7.73
N LYS A 112 17.92 3.48 -8.10
CA LYS A 112 17.55 3.33 -9.52
C LYS A 112 17.57 4.72 -10.12
N SER A 113 18.77 5.16 -10.47
CA SER A 113 19.03 6.21 -11.45
C SER A 113 18.10 5.98 -12.64
N ARG A 114 17.22 6.93 -12.90
CA ARG A 114 16.50 7.02 -14.17
C ARG A 114 17.55 7.39 -15.23
N ALA A 115 17.76 6.50 -16.18
CA ALA A 115 18.30 6.84 -17.49
C ALA A 115 17.16 7.35 -18.38
#